data_AF-A0A3M1QI52-F1
#
_entry.id   AF-A0A3M1QI52-F1
#
_cell.length_a   1.000
_cell.length_b   1.000
_cell.length_c   1.000
_cell.angle_alpha   90.00
_cell.angle_beta   90.00
_cell.angle_gamma   90.00
#
_symmetry.space_group_name_H-M   'P 1'
#
loop_
_entity.id
_entity.type
_entity.pdbx_description
1 polymer ?
#
loop_
_entity_poly.entity_id
_entity_poly.type
_entity_poly.pdbx_seq_one_letter_code
_entity_poly.pdbx_strand_id
1 'polypeptide(L)'
;MQAETPHPFETMPLSDLLSIVLRRFKSLLWQHGFKLNDDDLAALAAQIVAGESNEMREELKALLITLVKASEAVLARWELTFAQSLKTRIDQIPAWESTSEFLEIANAKTNAEQRIANFSALLVAMGESQYAHYLHTVIAHDPADVDGIIARRVVDSV
;
A
#
# COMPACT_ATOMS: atom_id res chain seq x y z
N MET A 1 -25.59 -23.23 4.07
CA MET A 1 -24.22 -22.70 3.87
C MET A 1 -24.14 -22.25 2.42
N GLN A 2 -24.30 -20.96 2.15
CA GLN A 2 -23.94 -20.42 0.84
C GLN A 2 -22.42 -20.30 0.86
N ALA A 3 -21.74 -20.92 -0.11
CA ALA A 3 -20.31 -20.70 -0.29
C ALA A 3 -20.14 -19.23 -0.69
N GLU A 4 -19.49 -18.44 0.15
CA GLU A 4 -19.08 -17.09 -0.23
C GLU A 4 -18.13 -17.21 -1.41
N THR A 5 -18.47 -16.55 -2.52
CA THR A 5 -17.59 -16.49 -3.69
C THR A 5 -16.30 -15.77 -3.26
N PRO A 6 -15.12 -16.40 -3.39
CA PRO A 6 -13.86 -15.79 -2.97
C PRO A 6 -13.64 -14.48 -3.73
N HIS A 7 -13.06 -13.48 -3.05
CA HIS A 7 -12.78 -12.20 -3.69
C HIS A 7 -11.79 -12.43 -4.84
N PRO A 8 -11.94 -11.79 -6.02
CA PRO A 8 -11.09 -12.09 -7.19
C PRO A 8 -9.58 -12.00 -6.93
N PHE A 9 -9.17 -11.16 -5.97
CA PHE A 9 -7.76 -10.97 -5.59
C PHE A 9 -7.17 -12.13 -4.76
N GLU A 10 -7.99 -12.99 -4.17
CA GLU A 10 -7.52 -14.13 -3.38
C GLU A 10 -6.90 -15.22 -4.26
N THR A 11 -7.41 -15.38 -5.48
CA THR A 11 -6.99 -16.42 -6.43
C THR A 11 -6.11 -15.90 -7.56
N MET A 12 -5.98 -14.58 -7.70
CA MET A 12 -5.19 -13.95 -8.76
C MET A 12 -3.69 -14.25 -8.62
N PRO A 13 -2.94 -14.45 -9.73
CA PRO A 13 -1.49 -14.52 -9.68
C PRO A 13 -0.88 -13.31 -8.97
N LEU A 14 0.16 -13.53 -8.17
CA LEU A 14 0.77 -12.46 -7.38
C LEU A 14 1.28 -11.32 -8.26
N SER A 15 1.87 -11.64 -9.43
CA SER A 15 2.32 -10.64 -10.40
C SER A 15 1.18 -9.73 -10.86
N ASP A 16 0.01 -10.29 -11.13
CA ASP A 16 -1.15 -9.53 -11.58
C ASP A 16 -1.67 -8.63 -10.46
N LEU A 17 -1.69 -9.16 -9.23
CA LEU A 17 -2.06 -8.40 -8.03
C LEU A 17 -1.12 -7.20 -7.80
N LEU A 18 0.20 -7.43 -7.85
CA LEU A 18 1.18 -6.35 -7.70
C LEU A 18 1.11 -5.34 -8.85
N SER A 19 0.78 -5.78 -10.07
CA SER A 19 0.58 -4.88 -11.21
C SER A 19 -0.61 -3.94 -10.99
N ILE A 20 -1.70 -4.43 -10.38
CA ILE A 20 -2.87 -3.61 -10.00
C ILE A 20 -2.47 -2.57 -8.96
N VAL A 21 -1.69 -2.97 -7.95
CA VAL A 21 -1.16 -2.05 -6.94
C VAL A 21 -0.30 -0.96 -7.59
N LEU A 22 0.65 -1.33 -8.45
CA LEU A 22 1.49 -0.37 -9.15
C LEU A 22 0.67 0.59 -10.03
N ARG A 23 -0.34 0.08 -10.74
CA ARG A 23 -1.23 0.88 -11.59
C ARG A 23 -2.05 1.90 -10.79
N ARG A 24 -2.52 1.53 -9.59
CA ARG A 24 -3.23 2.44 -8.67
C ARG A 24 -2.40 3.68 -8.35
N PHE A 25 -1.08 3.55 -8.25
CA PHE A 25 -0.16 4.64 -7.92
C PHE A 25 0.61 5.20 -9.12
N LYS A 26 0.23 4.86 -10.36
CA LYS A 26 0.90 5.29 -11.59
C LYS A 26 1.14 6.79 -11.65
N SER A 27 0.12 7.60 -11.35
CA SER A 27 0.25 9.07 -11.35
C SER A 27 1.29 9.57 -10.34
N LEU A 28 1.35 8.96 -9.15
CA LEU A 28 2.33 9.31 -8.13
C LEU A 28 3.75 8.89 -8.56
N LEU A 29 3.90 7.68 -9.10
CA LEU A 29 5.17 7.19 -9.63
C LEU A 29 5.70 8.10 -10.76
N TRP A 30 4.82 8.57 -11.64
CA TRP A 30 5.16 9.52 -12.71
C TRP A 30 5.68 10.86 -12.18
N GLN A 31 5.10 11.38 -11.09
CA GLN A 31 5.58 12.61 -10.44
C GLN A 31 7.01 12.47 -9.89
N HIS A 32 7.44 11.23 -9.60
CA HIS A 32 8.78 10.91 -9.14
C HIS A 32 9.70 10.37 -10.25
N GLY A 33 9.33 10.55 -11.53
CA GLY A 33 10.19 10.22 -12.68
C GLY A 33 9.97 8.84 -13.29
N PHE A 34 9.16 7.97 -12.67
CA PHE A 34 8.87 6.62 -13.18
C PHE A 34 7.75 6.67 -14.21
N LYS A 35 8.04 7.13 -15.43
CA LYS A 35 7.08 7.23 -16.53
C LYS A 35 6.79 5.87 -17.19
N LEU A 36 6.28 4.94 -16.41
CA LEU A 36 5.97 3.58 -16.83
C LEU A 36 4.56 3.51 -17.44
N ASN A 37 4.43 2.83 -18.58
CA ASN A 37 3.14 2.47 -19.17
C ASN A 37 2.58 1.20 -18.51
N ASP A 38 1.40 0.74 -18.92
CA ASP A 38 0.75 -0.41 -18.25
C ASP A 38 1.48 -1.74 -18.48
N ASP A 39 2.15 -1.90 -19.63
CA ASP A 39 2.97 -3.08 -19.94
C ASP A 39 4.26 -3.07 -19.10
N ASP A 40 4.88 -1.89 -18.93
CA ASP A 40 6.06 -1.72 -18.07
C ASP A 40 5.73 -2.08 -16.60
N LEU A 41 4.55 -1.67 -16.12
CA LEU A 41 4.10 -1.99 -14.75
C LEU A 41 3.84 -3.49 -14.58
N ALA A 42 3.28 -4.17 -15.59
CA ALA A 42 3.07 -5.60 -15.56
C ALA A 42 4.41 -6.37 -15.59
N ALA A 43 5.35 -5.93 -16.44
CA ALA A 43 6.69 -6.50 -16.51
C ALA A 43 7.44 -6.32 -15.17
N LEU A 44 7.36 -5.14 -14.57
CA LEU A 44 7.98 -4.87 -13.27
C LEU A 44 7.37 -5.73 -12.16
N ALA A 45 6.05 -5.92 -12.16
CA ALA A 45 5.39 -6.81 -11.20
C ALA A 45 5.86 -8.27 -11.35
N ALA A 46 6.01 -8.76 -12.58
CA ALA A 46 6.55 -10.09 -12.85
C ALA A 46 8.01 -10.21 -12.37
N GLN A 47 8.85 -9.19 -12.61
CA GLN A 47 10.25 -9.15 -12.15
C GLN A 47 10.35 -9.19 -10.63
N ILE A 48 9.48 -8.46 -9.91
CA ILE A 48 9.42 -8.49 -8.44
C ILE A 48 9.16 -9.92 -7.95
N VAL A 49 8.14 -10.59 -8.51
CA VAL A 49 7.78 -11.97 -8.13
C VAL A 49 8.88 -12.97 -8.50
N ALA A 50 9.56 -12.78 -9.63
CA ALA A 50 10.69 -13.60 -10.04
C ALA A 50 11.95 -13.36 -9.18
N GLY A 51 11.96 -12.34 -8.31
CA GLY A 51 13.11 -11.97 -7.51
C GLY A 51 14.23 -11.31 -8.32
N GLU A 52 13.97 -10.91 -9.56
CA GLU A 52 14.97 -10.33 -10.46
C GLU A 52 15.43 -8.96 -9.96
N SER A 53 16.74 -8.79 -9.80
CA SER A 53 17.33 -7.51 -9.37
C SER A 53 17.82 -6.73 -10.57
N ASN A 54 17.35 -5.49 -10.72
CA ASN A 54 17.84 -4.53 -11.71
C ASN A 54 17.84 -3.12 -11.12
N GLU A 55 18.49 -2.18 -11.81
CA GLU A 55 18.64 -0.79 -11.36
C GLU A 55 17.27 -0.12 -11.11
N MET A 56 16.33 -0.28 -12.03
CA MET A 56 14.98 0.27 -11.90
C MET A 56 14.23 -0.25 -10.68
N ARG A 57 14.38 -1.53 -10.33
CA ARG A 57 13.81 -2.12 -9.10
C ARG A 57 14.42 -1.50 -7.85
N GLU A 58 15.74 -1.30 -7.83
CA GLU A 58 16.42 -0.69 -6.68
C GLU A 58 16.03 0.78 -6.51
N GLU A 59 15.91 1.53 -7.60
CA GLU A 59 15.39 2.90 -7.57
C GLU A 59 13.93 2.95 -7.09
N LEU A 60 13.07 2.06 -7.60
CA LEU A 60 11.68 1.98 -7.16
C LEU A 60 11.62 1.65 -5.67
N LYS A 61 12.41 0.68 -5.21
CA LYS A 61 12.50 0.31 -3.79
C LYS A 61 12.87 1.51 -2.92
N ALA A 62 13.89 2.27 -3.30
CA ALA A 62 14.31 3.48 -2.58
C ALA A 62 13.20 4.55 -2.55
N LEU A 63 12.48 4.72 -3.66
CA LEU A 63 11.32 5.62 -3.73
C LEU A 63 10.19 5.16 -2.79
N LEU A 64 9.81 3.89 -2.85
CA LEU A 64 8.73 3.34 -2.02
C LEU A 64 9.05 3.48 -0.52
N ILE A 65 10.29 3.21 -0.10
CA ILE A 65 10.76 3.44 1.27
C ILE A 65 10.55 4.90 1.68
N THR A 66 10.91 5.84 0.80
CA THR A 66 10.74 7.28 1.05
C THR A 66 9.27 7.66 1.18
N LEU A 67 8.41 7.10 0.31
CA LEU A 67 6.97 7.37 0.32
C LEU A 67 6.25 6.78 1.54
N VAL A 68 6.68 5.62 2.04
CA VAL A 68 6.18 5.05 3.31
C VAL A 68 6.53 6.01 4.45
N LYS A 69 7.80 6.41 4.58
CA LYS A 69 8.25 7.36 5.60
C LYS A 69 7.53 8.70 5.55
N ALA A 70 7.31 9.23 4.36
CA ALA A 70 6.55 10.45 4.16
C ALA A 70 5.08 10.29 4.61
N SER A 71 4.49 9.12 4.38
CA SER A 71 3.12 8.82 4.79
C SER A 71 2.99 8.63 6.30
N GLU A 72 3.98 7.99 6.95
CA GLU A 72 4.08 7.95 8.41
C GLU A 72 4.17 9.35 9.01
N ALA A 73 4.98 10.22 8.42
CA ALA A 73 5.12 11.61 8.86
C ALA A 73 3.83 12.43 8.69
N VAL A 74 2.98 12.10 7.70
CA VAL A 74 1.64 12.69 7.57
C VAL A 74 0.76 12.29 8.75
N LEU A 75 0.71 10.99 9.09
CA LEU A 75 -0.08 10.49 10.21
C LEU A 75 0.40 11.06 11.56
N ALA A 76 1.72 11.20 11.72
CA ALA A 76 2.34 11.75 12.92
C ALA A 76 1.92 13.21 13.21
N ARG A 77 1.43 13.97 12.22
CA ARG A 77 0.87 15.32 12.44
C ARG A 77 -0.34 15.33 13.37
N TRP A 78 -1.05 14.21 13.45
CA TRP A 78 -2.17 13.99 14.36
C TRP A 78 -1.78 13.06 15.52
N GLU A 79 -0.49 12.87 15.77
CA GLU A 79 0.06 11.97 16.80
C GLU A 79 -0.38 10.50 16.61
N LEU A 80 -0.66 10.10 15.37
CA LEU A 80 -1.08 8.75 15.03
C LEU A 80 0.08 7.94 14.43
N THR A 81 0.30 6.75 14.98
CA THR A 81 0.97 5.67 14.26
C THR A 81 0.02 5.06 13.22
N PHE A 82 0.55 4.32 12.24
CA PHE A 82 -0.29 3.62 11.26
C PHE A 82 -1.32 2.67 11.90
N ALA A 83 -0.92 1.89 12.91
CA ALA A 83 -1.84 0.99 13.60
C ALA A 83 -2.96 1.72 14.33
N GLN A 84 -2.67 2.91 14.89
CA GLN A 84 -3.69 3.76 15.51
C GLN A 84 -4.57 4.41 14.45
N SER A 85 -4.00 4.87 13.33
CA SER A 85 -4.75 5.56 12.29
C SER A 85 -5.85 4.68 11.71
N LEU A 86 -5.57 3.41 11.42
CA LEU A 86 -6.57 2.44 10.94
C LEU A 86 -7.77 2.32 11.89
N LYS A 87 -7.53 2.42 13.21
CA LYS A 87 -8.57 2.31 14.24
C LYS A 87 -9.24 3.65 14.57
N THR A 88 -8.62 4.77 14.21
CA THR A 88 -9.08 6.11 14.54
C THR A 88 -10.01 6.59 13.45
N ARG A 89 -11.27 6.83 13.82
CA ARG A 89 -12.24 7.44 12.90
C ARG A 89 -11.89 8.91 12.69
N ILE A 90 -12.26 9.45 11.53
CA ILE A 90 -11.94 10.83 11.18
C ILE A 90 -12.58 11.87 12.13
N ASP A 91 -13.76 11.56 12.69
CA ASP A 91 -14.43 12.40 13.69
C ASP A 91 -13.74 12.42 15.05
N GLN A 92 -12.76 11.54 15.27
CA GLN A 92 -11.94 11.48 16.47
C GLN A 92 -10.62 12.26 16.31
N ILE A 93 -10.30 12.73 15.10
CA ILE A 93 -9.11 13.55 14.85
C ILE A 93 -9.48 15.01 15.18
N PRO A 94 -8.80 15.65 16.15
CA PRO A 94 -9.07 17.03 16.51
C PRO A 94 -8.59 18.01 15.43
N ALA A 95 -8.92 19.29 15.61
CA ALA A 95 -8.40 20.42 14.82
C ALA A 95 -8.98 20.62 13.40
N TRP A 96 -10.25 20.28 13.19
CA TRP A 96 -11.03 20.81 12.07
C TRP A 96 -12.17 21.69 12.59
N GLU A 97 -12.35 22.85 11.96
CA GLU A 97 -13.38 23.84 12.26
C GLU A 97 -14.42 23.95 11.13
N SER A 98 -14.11 23.36 9.98
CA SER A 98 -14.99 23.36 8.81
C SER A 98 -15.09 21.98 8.15
N THR A 99 -16.16 21.78 7.36
CA THR A 99 -16.32 20.57 6.52
C THR A 99 -15.19 20.43 5.50
N SER A 100 -14.61 21.54 5.00
CA SER A 100 -13.49 21.48 4.06
C SER A 100 -12.26 20.87 4.72
N GLU A 101 -11.90 21.37 5.89
CA GLU A 101 -10.77 20.84 6.68
C GLU A 101 -10.99 19.39 7.06
N PHE A 102 -12.21 19.02 7.47
CA PHE A 102 -12.56 17.63 7.73
C PHE A 102 -12.27 16.73 6.52
N LEU A 103 -12.68 17.14 5.33
CA LEU A 103 -12.44 16.38 4.09
C LEU A 103 -10.96 16.33 3.70
N GLU A 104 -10.23 17.42 3.91
CA GLU A 104 -8.78 17.47 3.66
C GLU A 104 -8.01 16.51 4.57
N ILE A 105 -8.33 16.51 5.88
CA ILE A 105 -7.75 15.57 6.85
C ILE A 105 -8.14 14.13 6.48
N ALA A 106 -9.41 13.89 6.15
CA ALA A 106 -9.91 12.56 5.76
C ALA A 106 -9.13 11.99 4.57
N ASN A 107 -8.97 12.82 3.53
CA ASN A 107 -8.24 12.46 2.33
C ASN A 107 -6.75 12.25 2.62
N ALA A 108 -6.13 13.14 3.40
CA ALA A 108 -4.71 13.04 3.74
C ALA A 108 -4.41 11.77 4.55
N LYS A 109 -5.23 11.47 5.57
CA LYS A 109 -5.16 10.22 6.35
C LYS A 109 -5.34 8.99 5.47
N THR A 110 -6.43 8.93 4.71
CA THR A 110 -6.77 7.76 3.88
C THR A 110 -5.69 7.50 2.84
N ASN A 111 -5.16 8.55 2.20
CA ASN A 111 -4.07 8.42 1.23
C ASN A 111 -2.77 7.94 1.89
N ALA A 112 -2.44 8.43 3.09
CA ALA A 112 -1.27 7.97 3.83
C ALA A 112 -1.41 6.48 4.21
N GLU A 113 -2.59 6.06 4.66
CA GLU A 113 -2.86 4.67 5.02
C GLU A 113 -2.72 3.73 3.83
N GLN A 114 -3.36 4.08 2.71
CA GLN A 114 -3.28 3.29 1.48
C GLN A 114 -1.86 3.18 0.95
N ARG A 115 -1.08 4.27 1.01
CA ARG A 115 0.34 4.25 0.61
C ARG A 115 1.16 3.34 1.52
N ILE A 116 1.00 3.44 2.84
CA ILE A 116 1.73 2.56 3.78
C ILE A 116 1.39 1.10 3.50
N ALA A 117 0.11 0.74 3.42
CA ALA A 117 -0.33 -0.63 3.17
C ALA A 117 0.23 -1.18 1.84
N ASN A 118 -0.03 -0.49 0.74
CA ASN A 118 0.29 -0.98 -0.59
C ASN A 118 1.78 -0.92 -0.92
N PHE A 119 2.51 0.11 -0.48
CA PHE A 119 3.96 0.19 -0.71
C PHE A 119 4.72 -0.79 0.17
N SER A 120 4.26 -1.03 1.41
CA SER A 120 4.84 -2.10 2.23
C SER A 120 4.63 -3.47 1.58
N ALA A 121 3.49 -3.69 0.90
CA ALA A 121 3.24 -4.94 0.19
C ALA A 121 4.24 -5.14 -0.97
N LEU A 122 4.48 -4.10 -1.76
CA LEU A 122 5.51 -4.12 -2.81
C LEU A 122 6.92 -4.31 -2.24
N LEU A 123 7.25 -3.61 -1.15
CA LEU A 123 8.58 -3.70 -0.51
C LEU A 123 8.84 -5.10 0.06
N VAL A 124 7.88 -5.70 0.74
CA VAL A 124 7.99 -7.08 1.26
C VAL A 124 8.12 -8.08 0.11
N ALA A 125 7.34 -7.92 -0.97
CA ALA A 125 7.50 -8.75 -2.18
C ALA A 125 8.87 -8.58 -2.85
N MET A 126 9.52 -7.42 -2.67
CA MET A 126 10.91 -7.18 -3.09
C MET A 126 11.97 -7.67 -2.07
N GLY A 127 11.58 -8.32 -0.98
CA GLY A 127 12.48 -8.88 0.04
C GLY A 127 12.74 -7.97 1.25
N GLU A 128 12.12 -6.81 1.35
CA GLU A 128 12.28 -5.88 2.47
C GLU A 128 11.40 -6.26 3.67
N SER A 129 11.74 -7.38 4.32
CA SER A 129 10.96 -8.00 5.41
C SER A 129 10.70 -7.09 6.61
N GLN A 130 11.54 -6.07 6.82
CA GLN A 130 11.35 -5.05 7.86
C GLN A 130 9.99 -4.30 7.75
N TYR A 131 9.37 -4.27 6.56
CA TYR A 131 8.05 -3.67 6.35
C TYR A 131 6.87 -4.63 6.58
N ALA A 132 7.11 -5.91 6.86
CA ALA A 132 6.06 -6.92 7.05
C ALA A 132 5.13 -6.60 8.23
N HIS A 133 5.61 -5.88 9.23
CA HIS A 133 4.79 -5.45 10.37
C HIS A 133 3.58 -4.59 9.94
N TYR A 134 3.71 -3.79 8.86
CA TYR A 134 2.60 -3.04 8.29
C TYR A 134 1.54 -3.97 7.69
N LEU A 135 1.96 -5.01 6.99
CA LEU A 135 1.05 -6.00 6.42
C LEU A 135 0.27 -6.75 7.50
N HIS A 136 0.96 -7.20 8.54
CA HIS A 136 0.29 -7.83 9.69
C HIS A 136 -0.70 -6.88 10.38
N THR A 137 -0.38 -5.57 10.44
CA THR A 137 -1.27 -4.57 11.01
C THR A 137 -2.55 -4.42 10.18
N VAL A 138 -2.44 -4.38 8.85
CA VAL A 138 -3.62 -4.30 7.95
C VAL A 138 -4.45 -5.57 8.03
N ILE A 139 -3.82 -6.76 7.96
CA ILE A 139 -4.51 -8.05 8.06
C ILE A 139 -5.27 -8.17 9.38
N ALA A 140 -4.68 -7.72 10.49
CA ALA A 140 -5.33 -7.76 11.80
C ALA A 140 -6.46 -6.73 11.94
N HIS A 141 -6.44 -5.65 11.15
CA HIS A 141 -7.47 -4.62 11.17
C HIS A 141 -8.71 -5.03 10.37
N ASP A 142 -8.52 -5.42 9.10
CA ASP A 142 -9.59 -5.92 8.25
C ASP A 142 -9.03 -6.93 7.22
N PRO A 143 -9.14 -8.24 7.48
CA PRO A 143 -8.61 -9.28 6.60
C PRO A 143 -9.45 -9.54 5.34
N ALA A 144 -10.64 -8.93 5.24
CA ALA A 144 -11.56 -9.07 4.11
C ALA A 144 -11.53 -7.84 3.18
N ASP A 145 -11.03 -6.70 3.64
CA ASP A 145 -10.75 -5.55 2.80
C ASP A 145 -9.67 -5.87 1.73
N VAL A 146 -9.71 -5.14 0.62
CA VAL A 146 -8.77 -5.28 -0.50
C VAL A 146 -7.32 -5.16 -0.05
N ASP A 147 -6.98 -4.17 0.78
CA ASP A 147 -5.61 -3.98 1.25
C ASP A 147 -5.19 -5.14 2.19
N GLY A 148 -6.13 -5.69 2.96
CA GLY A 148 -5.92 -6.88 3.80
C GLY A 148 -5.71 -8.17 3.01
N ILE A 149 -6.46 -8.37 1.92
CA ILE A 149 -6.27 -9.49 1.00
C ILE A 149 -4.89 -9.39 0.33
N ILE A 150 -4.51 -8.21 -0.16
CA ILE A 150 -3.19 -7.99 -0.78
C ILE A 150 -2.07 -8.28 0.22
N ALA A 151 -2.18 -7.74 1.44
CA ALA A 151 -1.21 -7.95 2.51
C ALA A 151 -1.02 -9.44 2.82
N ARG A 152 -2.13 -10.19 2.97
CA ARG A 152 -2.08 -11.65 3.22
C ARG A 152 -1.42 -12.40 2.05
N ARG A 153 -1.83 -12.10 0.81
CA ARG A 153 -1.26 -12.73 -0.39
C ARG A 153 0.24 -12.53 -0.52
N VAL A 154 0.74 -11.35 -0.16
CA VAL A 154 2.19 -11.07 -0.14
C VAL A 154 2.88 -11.83 0.99
N VAL A 155 2.36 -11.78 2.21
CA VAL A 155 2.95 -12.48 3.37
C VAL A 155 3.04 -13.99 3.12
N ASP A 156 2.02 -14.60 2.51
CA ASP A 156 2.00 -16.04 2.23
C ASP A 156 2.95 -16.45 1.10
N SER A 157 3.50 -15.48 0.36
CA SER A 157 4.35 -15.71 -0.82
C SER A 157 5.85 -15.52 -0.59
N VAL A 158 6.24 -14.97 0.56
CA VAL A 158 7.63 -14.63 0.91
C VAL A 158 8.22 -15.54 1.97
#